data_AF-A0AAX3GVI7-F1
#
_entry.id   AF-A0AAX3GVI7-F1
#
_cell.length_a   1.000
_cell.length_b   1.000
_cell.length_c   1.000
_cell.angle_alpha   90.00
_cell.angle_beta   90.00
_cell.angle_gamma   90.00
#
_symmetry.space_group_name_H-M   'P 1'
#
loop_
_entity.id
_entity.type
_entity.pdbx_description
1 polymer ?
#
loop_
_entity_poly.entity_id
_entity_poly.type
_entity_poly.pdbx_seq_one_letter_code
_entity_poly.pdbx_strand_id
1 'polypeptide(L)'
;MNILNNKPLGAKSIDMVKLSDAKSWAIRMSEDGCAYKSIDNYKRSLKASFFMAIQDDYIRKNPFDFQLSDVLEDTTEPKIALTTEQEMDLLSFMESDNTYCKYYDDVVILLEIGLLISELCGLTLELDMKNKAIMVDHQLLSDTKIGYYVEVPKTTQGKREIPMTEKELINHLNVSWNGVRTLKQNQSLLMFIKTSYSLNVMGYQSKQPIIKAC
;
A
#
# COMPACT_ATOMS: atom_id res chain seq x y z
N MET A 1 -8.70 -12.25 -15.15
CA MET A 1 -9.15 -11.80 -13.81
C MET A 1 -9.70 -13.01 -13.05
N ASN A 2 -8.95 -13.59 -12.11
CA ASN A 2 -9.42 -14.78 -11.37
C ASN A 2 -10.69 -14.51 -10.52
N ILE A 3 -11.01 -13.24 -10.25
CA ILE A 3 -12.18 -12.82 -9.47
C ILE A 3 -13.52 -13.20 -10.11
N LEU A 4 -13.53 -13.43 -11.44
CA LEU A 4 -14.74 -13.77 -12.19
C LEU A 4 -14.85 -15.26 -12.49
N ASN A 5 -13.71 -15.97 -12.59
CA ASN A 5 -13.65 -17.35 -13.05
C ASN A 5 -14.47 -18.32 -12.18
N ASN A 6 -14.59 -18.03 -10.88
CA ASN A 6 -15.32 -18.88 -9.94
C ASN A 6 -16.72 -18.33 -9.59
N LYS A 7 -17.17 -17.27 -10.28
CA LYS A 7 -18.43 -16.59 -9.98
C LYS A 7 -19.43 -16.78 -11.12
N PRO A 8 -20.74 -16.94 -10.83
CA PRO A 8 -21.78 -17.10 -11.86
C PRO A 8 -21.77 -15.99 -12.92
N LEU A 9 -21.34 -14.79 -12.53
CA LEU A 9 -21.21 -13.65 -13.44
C LEU A 9 -20.17 -13.90 -14.55
N GLY A 10 -19.05 -14.55 -14.25
CA GLY A 10 -17.96 -14.75 -15.22
C GLY A 10 -18.28 -15.78 -16.31
N ALA A 11 -19.26 -16.66 -16.08
CA ALA A 11 -19.73 -17.65 -17.04
C ALA A 11 -20.88 -17.15 -17.93
N LYS A 12 -21.45 -15.97 -17.63
CA LYS A 12 -22.55 -15.41 -18.42
C LYS A 12 -22.03 -14.71 -19.67
N SER A 13 -22.75 -14.89 -20.77
CA SER A 13 -22.57 -14.06 -21.97
C SER A 13 -22.90 -12.60 -21.66
N ILE A 14 -22.13 -11.68 -22.24
CA ILE A 14 -22.18 -10.24 -21.91
C ILE A 14 -23.53 -9.59 -22.18
N ASP A 15 -24.26 -10.08 -23.19
CA ASP A 15 -25.60 -9.62 -23.58
C ASP A 15 -26.70 -10.03 -22.57
N MET A 16 -26.43 -11.06 -21.77
CA MET A 16 -27.35 -11.59 -20.75
C MET A 16 -27.10 -11.01 -19.35
N VAL A 17 -26.03 -10.20 -19.17
CA VAL A 17 -25.70 -9.61 -17.86
C VAL A 17 -26.60 -8.42 -17.58
N LYS A 18 -27.41 -8.52 -16.53
CA LYS A 18 -28.30 -7.45 -16.07
C LYS A 18 -27.69 -6.66 -14.92
N LEU A 19 -28.24 -5.46 -14.67
CA LEU A 19 -27.91 -4.66 -13.49
C LEU A 19 -28.07 -5.45 -12.19
N SER A 20 -29.14 -6.26 -12.07
CA SER A 20 -29.36 -7.12 -10.91
C SER A 20 -28.24 -8.14 -10.72
N ASP A 21 -27.69 -8.70 -11.81
CA ASP A 21 -26.57 -9.63 -11.73
C ASP A 21 -25.30 -8.96 -11.21
N ALA A 22 -25.04 -7.73 -11.66
CA ALA A 22 -23.89 -6.93 -11.21
C ALA A 22 -24.03 -6.54 -9.73
N LYS A 23 -25.22 -6.17 -9.27
CA LYS A 23 -25.49 -5.91 -7.85
C LYS A 23 -25.32 -7.17 -7.00
N SER A 24 -25.89 -8.30 -7.42
CA SER A 24 -25.71 -9.58 -6.72
C SER A 24 -24.26 -10.05 -6.72
N TRP A 25 -23.48 -9.72 -7.76
CA TRP A 25 -22.05 -9.97 -7.76
C TRP A 25 -21.33 -9.15 -6.68
N ALA A 26 -21.65 -7.86 -6.53
CA ALA A 26 -21.06 -7.03 -5.48
C ALA A 26 -21.37 -7.56 -4.08
N ILE A 27 -22.61 -7.96 -3.82
CA ILE A 27 -23.03 -8.59 -2.56
C ILE A 27 -22.22 -9.85 -2.27
N ARG A 28 -22.12 -10.77 -3.24
CA ARG A 28 -21.32 -11.99 -3.08
C ARG A 28 -19.84 -11.73 -2.86
N MET A 29 -19.27 -10.67 -3.44
CA MET A 29 -17.89 -10.30 -3.18
C MET A 29 -17.71 -9.82 -1.73
N SER A 30 -18.70 -9.11 -1.19
CA SER A 30 -18.71 -8.69 0.22
C SER A 30 -18.87 -9.89 1.16
N GLU A 31 -19.76 -10.83 0.84
CA GLU A 31 -19.97 -12.07 1.62
C GLU A 31 -18.71 -12.96 1.64
N ASP A 32 -17.92 -12.96 0.57
CA ASP A 32 -16.60 -13.60 0.50
C ASP A 32 -15.53 -12.88 1.34
N GLY A 33 -15.86 -11.76 1.97
CA GLY A 33 -14.91 -10.97 2.77
C GLY A 33 -14.04 -9.99 1.96
N CYS A 34 -14.39 -9.68 0.71
CA CYS A 34 -13.66 -8.66 -0.04
C CYS A 34 -13.97 -7.26 0.52
N ALA A 35 -12.92 -6.48 0.80
CA ALA A 35 -13.07 -5.10 1.26
C ALA A 35 -13.82 -4.23 0.24
N TYR A 36 -14.63 -3.29 0.74
CA TYR A 36 -15.46 -2.38 -0.07
C TYR A 36 -14.67 -1.70 -1.20
N LYS A 37 -13.49 -1.14 -0.89
CA LYS A 37 -12.65 -0.46 -1.88
C LYS A 37 -12.13 -1.37 -2.98
N SER A 38 -11.85 -2.64 -2.65
CA SER A 38 -11.45 -3.65 -3.64
C SER A 38 -12.61 -3.96 -4.59
N ILE A 39 -13.82 -4.12 -4.07
CA ILE A 39 -15.03 -4.33 -4.87
C ILE A 39 -15.29 -3.14 -5.78
N ASP A 40 -15.17 -1.90 -5.28
CA ASP A 40 -15.36 -0.70 -6.10
C ASP A 40 -14.35 -0.60 -7.24
N ASN A 41 -13.08 -0.93 -6.98
CA ASN A 41 -12.05 -0.97 -8.03
C ASN A 41 -12.32 -2.03 -9.09
N TYR A 42 -12.78 -3.23 -8.69
CA TYR A 42 -13.20 -4.26 -9.63
C TYR A 42 -14.42 -3.84 -10.44
N LYS A 43 -15.43 -3.25 -9.80
CA LYS A 43 -16.60 -2.68 -10.46
C LYS A 43 -16.20 -1.61 -11.46
N ARG A 44 -15.25 -0.73 -11.14
CA ARG A 44 -14.74 0.28 -12.08
C ARG A 44 -14.12 -0.35 -13.32
N SER A 45 -13.33 -1.41 -13.14
CA SER A 45 -12.71 -2.16 -14.24
C SER A 45 -13.74 -2.87 -15.12
N LEU A 46 -14.76 -3.48 -14.49
CA LEU A 46 -15.88 -4.10 -15.19
C LEU A 46 -16.71 -3.05 -15.94
N LYS A 47 -17.01 -1.90 -15.31
CA LYS A 47 -17.70 -0.78 -15.96
C LYS A 47 -16.96 -0.32 -17.22
N ALA A 48 -15.63 -0.21 -17.18
CA ALA A 48 -14.83 0.13 -18.36
C ALA A 48 -14.91 -0.96 -19.45
N SER A 49 -14.87 -2.24 -19.07
CA SER A 49 -14.98 -3.35 -20.03
C SER A 49 -16.34 -3.37 -20.73
N PHE A 50 -17.44 -3.17 -19.98
CA PHE A 50 -18.78 -3.07 -20.53
C PHE A 50 -19.00 -1.77 -21.32
N PHE A 51 -18.26 -0.70 -21.02
CA PHE A 51 -18.29 0.51 -21.84
C PHE A 51 -17.72 0.25 -23.24
N MET A 52 -16.62 -0.51 -23.36
CA MET A 52 -16.09 -0.91 -24.68
C MET A 52 -17.11 -1.76 -25.45
N ALA A 53 -17.78 -2.71 -24.79
CA ALA A 53 -18.80 -3.52 -25.44
C ALA A 53 -20.03 -2.72 -25.94
N ILE A 54 -20.30 -1.54 -25.36
CA ILE A 54 -21.30 -0.62 -25.88
C ILE A 54 -20.78 0.12 -27.11
N GLN A 55 -19.52 0.57 -27.11
CA GLN A 55 -18.91 1.26 -28.26
C GLN A 55 -18.86 0.37 -29.51
N ASP A 56 -18.68 -0.92 -29.32
CA ASP A 56 -18.68 -1.92 -30.40
C ASP A 56 -20.08 -2.50 -30.68
N ASP A 57 -21.15 -1.87 -30.16
CA ASP A 57 -22.56 -2.25 -30.37
C ASP A 57 -22.97 -3.68 -29.93
N TYR A 58 -22.15 -4.38 -29.15
CA TYR A 58 -22.50 -5.70 -28.61
C TYR A 58 -23.65 -5.63 -27.59
N ILE A 59 -23.76 -4.52 -26.86
CA ILE A 59 -24.77 -4.30 -25.83
C ILE A 59 -25.25 -2.85 -25.81
N ARG A 60 -26.46 -2.61 -25.27
CA ARG A 60 -27.08 -1.27 -25.27
C ARG A 60 -26.98 -0.51 -23.94
N LYS A 61 -26.70 -1.20 -22.83
CA LYS A 61 -26.68 -0.63 -21.48
C LYS A 61 -25.56 -1.25 -20.66
N ASN A 62 -24.93 -0.45 -19.80
CA ASN A 62 -23.86 -0.93 -18.94
C ASN A 62 -24.44 -1.47 -17.61
N PRO A 63 -24.35 -2.77 -17.31
CA PRO A 63 -24.88 -3.34 -16.07
C PRO A 63 -24.11 -2.89 -14.82
N PHE A 64 -22.90 -2.34 -14.97
CA PHE A 64 -22.07 -1.82 -13.87
C PHE A 64 -22.25 -0.32 -13.61
N ASP A 65 -23.22 0.32 -14.27
CA ASP A 65 -23.54 1.73 -14.08
C ASP A 65 -24.49 1.95 -12.90
N PHE A 66 -23.97 1.77 -11.69
CA PHE A 66 -24.65 2.05 -10.42
C PHE A 66 -23.66 2.57 -9.38
N GLN A 67 -24.14 3.16 -8.28
CA GLN A 67 -23.26 3.49 -7.14
C GLN A 67 -23.14 2.29 -6.21
N LEU A 68 -21.93 1.97 -5.76
CA LEU A 68 -21.72 0.80 -4.89
C LEU A 68 -22.40 1.00 -3.51
N SER A 69 -22.45 2.24 -3.04
CA SER A 69 -23.13 2.65 -1.81
C SER A 69 -24.63 2.38 -1.79
N ASP A 70 -25.27 2.27 -2.96
CA ASP A 70 -26.70 1.90 -3.05
C ASP A 70 -26.94 0.40 -2.81
N VAL A 71 -25.86 -0.39 -2.68
CA VAL A 71 -25.89 -1.86 -2.61
C VAL A 71 -25.19 -2.37 -1.37
N LEU A 72 -24.08 -1.73 -0.98
CA LEU A 72 -23.24 -2.11 0.16
C LEU A 72 -22.94 -0.88 1.01
N GLU A 73 -22.88 -1.09 2.33
CA GLU A 73 -22.36 -0.10 3.26
C GLU A 73 -20.82 -0.05 3.19
N ASP A 74 -20.25 1.15 3.22
CA ASP A 74 -18.80 1.31 3.25
C ASP A 74 -18.29 1.18 4.68
N THR A 75 -17.77 -0.01 5.00
CA THR A 75 -17.17 -0.32 6.31
C THR A 75 -15.67 0.03 6.38
N THR A 76 -15.17 0.86 5.46
CA THR A 76 -13.75 1.23 5.46
C THR A 76 -13.43 2.12 6.64
N GLU A 77 -12.51 1.66 7.50
CA GLU A 77 -12.03 2.47 8.61
C GLU A 77 -11.17 3.64 8.11
N PRO A 78 -11.34 4.84 8.71
CA PRO A 78 -10.51 5.99 8.37
C PRO A 78 -9.07 5.75 8.79
N LYS A 79 -8.13 6.13 7.93
CA LYS A 79 -6.69 6.12 8.28
C LYS A 79 -6.37 7.38 9.07
N ILE A 80 -6.12 7.22 10.36
CA ILE A 80 -5.77 8.31 11.28
C ILE A 80 -4.24 8.41 11.35
N ALA A 81 -3.72 9.63 11.22
CA ALA A 81 -2.29 9.89 11.39
C ALA A 81 -1.87 9.68 12.86
N LEU A 82 -0.62 9.30 13.08
CA LEU A 82 -0.08 9.20 14.44
C LEU A 82 -0.03 10.58 15.09
N THR A 83 -0.29 10.63 16.39
CA THR A 83 0.00 11.83 17.19
C THR A 83 1.49 11.92 17.49
N THR A 84 1.99 13.12 17.79
CA THR A 84 3.40 13.31 18.18
C THR A 84 3.81 12.44 19.37
N GLU A 85 2.92 12.25 20.35
CA GLU A 85 3.16 11.36 21.49
C GLU A 85 3.31 9.89 21.04
N GLN A 86 2.44 9.43 20.13
CA GLN A 86 2.52 8.08 19.58
C GLN A 86 3.78 7.86 18.74
N GLU A 87 4.23 8.88 18.01
CA GLU A 87 5.50 8.82 17.26
C GLU A 87 6.70 8.70 18.22
N MET A 88 6.73 9.50 19.29
CA MET A 88 7.78 9.43 20.31
C MET A 88 7.80 8.07 21.02
N ASP A 89 6.64 7.53 21.37
CA ASP A 89 6.51 6.21 21.99
C ASP A 89 6.98 5.09 21.06
N LEU A 90 6.63 5.17 19.77
CA LEU A 90 7.07 4.23 18.75
C LEU A 90 8.60 4.23 18.62
N LEU A 91 9.21 5.42 18.51
CA LEU A 91 10.66 5.56 18.38
C LEU A 91 11.38 5.06 19.63
N SER A 92 10.88 5.40 20.83
CA SER A 92 11.44 4.93 22.11
C SER A 92 11.37 3.41 22.25
N PHE A 93 10.27 2.79 21.79
CA PHE A 93 10.15 1.33 21.74
C PHE A 93 11.19 0.73 20.79
N MET A 94 11.35 1.29 19.58
CA MET A 94 12.29 0.76 18.61
C MET A 94 13.74 0.88 19.09
N GLU A 95 14.11 1.98 19.75
CA GLU A 95 15.46 2.18 20.29
C GLU A 95 15.82 1.16 21.38
N SER A 96 14.85 0.82 22.24
CA SER A 96 15.06 -0.12 23.35
C SER A 96 14.93 -1.60 22.97
N ASP A 97 14.27 -1.93 21.86
CA ASP A 97 14.02 -3.31 21.43
C ASP A 97 15.19 -3.90 20.63
N ASN A 98 15.65 -5.09 21.03
CA ASN A 98 16.79 -5.78 20.39
C ASN A 98 16.53 -6.25 18.94
N THR A 99 15.26 -6.35 18.52
CA THR A 99 14.88 -6.89 17.20
C THR A 99 14.64 -5.78 16.19
N TYR A 100 13.98 -4.69 16.62
CA TYR A 100 13.51 -3.61 15.78
C TYR A 100 14.41 -2.36 15.79
N CYS A 101 15.37 -2.24 16.73
CA CYS A 101 16.33 -1.13 16.77
C CYS A 101 17.07 -0.91 15.46
N LYS A 102 17.32 -1.97 14.70
CA LYS A 102 17.96 -1.92 13.38
C LYS A 102 17.16 -1.17 12.30
N TYR A 103 15.88 -0.87 12.54
CA TYR A 103 15.01 -0.11 11.63
C TYR A 103 14.70 1.29 12.15
N TYR A 104 15.26 1.68 13.29
CA TYR A 104 14.98 2.97 13.92
C TYR A 104 15.20 4.12 12.93
N ASP A 105 16.39 4.17 12.32
CA ASP A 105 16.74 5.21 11.36
C ASP A 105 15.82 5.22 10.13
N ASP A 106 15.41 4.03 9.63
CA ASP A 106 14.48 3.93 8.50
C ASP A 106 13.11 4.51 8.83
N VAL A 107 12.61 4.29 10.04
CA VAL A 107 11.32 4.83 10.49
C VAL A 107 11.39 6.33 10.70
N VAL A 108 12.49 6.85 11.27
CA VAL A 108 12.73 8.30 11.38
C VAL A 108 12.70 8.95 9.99
N ILE A 109 13.42 8.38 9.02
CA ILE A 109 13.42 8.87 7.63
C ILE A 109 12.02 8.87 7.03
N LEU A 110 11.21 7.82 7.26
CA LEU A 110 9.85 7.75 6.73
C LEU A 110 8.92 8.78 7.37
N LEU A 111 9.05 9.04 8.67
CA LEU A 111 8.24 10.02 9.41
C LEU A 111 8.59 11.46 8.99
N GLU A 112 9.88 11.78 8.86
CA GLU A 112 10.33 13.15 8.56
C GLU A 112 10.21 13.51 7.08
N ILE A 113 10.55 12.58 6.17
CA ILE A 113 10.62 12.86 4.72
C ILE A 113 9.32 12.48 4.01
N GLY A 114 8.59 11.49 4.53
CA GLY A 114 7.39 10.97 3.87
C GLY A 114 7.67 10.23 2.56
N LEU A 115 8.81 9.53 2.47
CA LEU A 115 9.11 8.68 1.32
C LEU A 115 8.13 7.50 1.23
N LEU A 116 7.78 7.09 0.02
CA LEU A 116 7.18 5.78 -0.17
C LEU A 116 8.22 4.71 0.18
N ILE A 117 7.77 3.60 0.75
CA ILE A 117 8.67 2.52 1.17
C ILE A 117 9.54 1.98 0.02
N SER A 118 8.98 1.90 -1.19
CA SER A 118 9.69 1.45 -2.40
C SER A 118 10.72 2.46 -2.89
N GLU A 119 10.50 3.76 -2.61
CA GLU A 119 11.47 4.82 -2.88
C GLU A 119 12.63 4.76 -1.88
N LEU A 120 12.34 4.58 -0.58
CA LEU A 120 13.36 4.38 0.44
C LEU A 120 14.24 3.15 0.14
N CYS A 121 13.62 2.06 -0.29
CA CYS A 121 14.33 0.85 -0.72
C CYS A 121 15.14 1.06 -2.00
N GLY A 122 14.73 2.01 -2.84
CA GLY A 122 15.36 2.34 -4.11
C GLY A 122 16.49 3.36 -4.00
N LEU A 123 16.68 4.04 -2.87
CA LEU A 123 17.76 5.01 -2.74
C LEU A 123 19.11 4.38 -3.09
N THR A 124 19.85 5.02 -4.02
CA THR A 124 21.17 4.58 -4.50
C THR A 124 22.32 5.37 -3.86
N LEU A 125 23.55 4.85 -4.01
CA LEU A 125 24.82 5.34 -3.41
C LEU A 125 25.11 6.84 -3.58
N GLU A 126 24.50 7.48 -4.57
CA GLU A 126 24.70 8.89 -4.90
C GLU A 126 23.63 9.76 -4.24
N LEU A 127 23.53 9.69 -2.91
CA LEU A 127 22.91 10.81 -2.19
C LEU A 127 23.79 12.03 -2.43
N ASP A 128 23.21 13.09 -2.99
CA ASP A 128 23.96 14.33 -3.22
C ASP A 128 24.15 15.05 -1.89
N MET A 129 25.11 14.57 -1.11
CA MET A 129 25.49 15.13 0.19
C MET A 129 26.06 16.55 0.05
N LYS A 130 26.50 16.92 -1.16
CA LYS A 130 27.04 18.24 -1.46
C LYS A 130 25.93 19.28 -1.59
N ASN A 131 24.87 18.93 -2.32
CA ASN A 131 23.67 19.77 -2.45
C ASN A 131 22.64 19.52 -1.34
N LYS A 132 22.89 18.52 -0.48
CA LYS A 132 22.00 18.11 0.62
C LYS A 132 20.59 17.84 0.12
N ALA A 133 20.46 17.00 -0.89
CA ALA A 133 19.18 16.71 -1.50
C ALA A 133 19.02 15.24 -1.84
N ILE A 134 17.82 14.70 -1.61
CA ILE A 134 17.43 13.35 -2.00
C ILE A 134 16.73 13.43 -3.34
N MET A 135 17.34 12.82 -4.36
CA MET A 135 16.71 12.63 -5.66
C MET A 135 15.85 11.37 -5.63
N VAL A 136 14.53 11.56 -5.66
CA VAL A 136 13.57 10.48 -5.80
C VAL A 136 13.17 10.38 -7.26
N ASP A 137 13.85 9.49 -7.99
CA ASP A 137 13.64 9.34 -9.42
C ASP A 137 13.44 7.90 -9.89
N HIS A 138 13.39 6.97 -8.94
CA HIS A 138 13.06 5.57 -9.16
C HIS A 138 12.61 4.91 -7.85
N GLN A 139 12.04 3.72 -7.97
CA GLN A 139 11.65 2.88 -6.84
C GLN A 139 12.10 1.44 -7.06
N LEU A 140 12.45 0.75 -5.97
CA LEU A 140 12.77 -0.67 -6.00
C LEU A 140 11.52 -1.49 -5.66
N LEU A 141 11.13 -2.36 -6.58
CA LEU A 141 9.97 -3.25 -6.46
C LEU A 141 10.39 -4.72 -6.48
N SER A 142 9.50 -5.58 -6.00
CA SER A 142 9.68 -7.03 -6.02
C SER A 142 8.40 -7.68 -6.52
N ASP A 143 8.55 -8.57 -7.50
CA ASP A 143 7.49 -9.43 -8.03
C ASP A 143 7.88 -10.89 -7.85
N THR A 144 6.91 -11.76 -7.58
CA THR A 144 7.15 -13.17 -7.28
C THR A 144 7.71 -13.96 -8.46
N LYS A 145 7.51 -13.49 -9.70
CA LYS A 145 7.99 -14.14 -10.93
C LYS A 145 9.29 -13.52 -11.43
N ILE A 146 9.37 -12.19 -11.40
CA ILE A 146 10.49 -11.44 -12.00
C ILE A 146 11.63 -11.25 -10.99
N GLY A 147 11.34 -11.31 -9.69
CA GLY A 147 12.28 -10.94 -8.64
C GLY A 147 12.31 -9.42 -8.45
N TYR A 148 13.49 -8.89 -8.16
CA TYR A 148 13.67 -7.45 -7.93
C TYR A 148 13.83 -6.70 -9.25
N TYR A 149 13.18 -5.55 -9.37
CA TYR A 149 13.32 -4.66 -10.51
C TYR A 149 13.16 -3.20 -10.08
N VAL A 150 13.82 -2.32 -10.82
CA VAL A 150 13.73 -0.87 -10.64
C VAL A 150 12.65 -0.33 -11.56
N GLU A 151 11.74 0.47 -11.02
CA GLU A 151 10.75 1.20 -11.80
C GLU A 151 11.05 2.70 -11.75
N VAL A 152 11.19 3.30 -12.93
CA VAL A 152 11.39 4.75 -13.10
C VAL A 152 10.04 5.39 -13.42
N PRO A 153 9.72 6.58 -12.89
CA PRO A 153 8.50 7.29 -13.22
C PRO A 153 8.36 7.49 -14.74
N LYS A 154 7.13 7.29 -15.24
CA LYS A 154 6.82 7.44 -16.68
C LYS A 154 7.01 8.86 -17.20
N THR A 155 6.93 9.87 -16.33
CA THR A 155 7.02 11.28 -16.67
C THR A 155 8.02 11.98 -15.77
N THR A 156 8.60 13.08 -16.26
CA THR A 156 9.52 13.92 -15.49
C THR A 156 8.90 14.50 -14.22
N GLN A 157 7.57 14.70 -14.23
CA GLN A 157 6.79 15.17 -13.07
C GLN A 157 6.76 14.14 -11.91
N GLY A 158 7.07 12.88 -12.18
CA GLY A 158 7.20 11.87 -11.13
C GLY A 158 8.56 11.88 -10.42
N LYS A 159 9.54 12.62 -10.94
CA LYS A 159 10.83 12.84 -10.28
C LYS A 159 10.70 14.03 -9.33
N ARG A 160 11.19 13.89 -8.10
CA ARG A 160 11.20 14.99 -7.13
C ARG A 160 12.51 15.04 -6.36
N GLU A 161 12.86 16.24 -5.94
CA GLU A 161 14.01 16.52 -5.11
C GLU A 161 13.51 16.92 -3.72
N ILE A 162 14.07 16.30 -2.68
CA ILE A 162 13.71 16.60 -1.30
C ILE A 162 14.94 17.18 -0.59
N PRO A 163 14.88 18.44 -0.13
CA PRO A 163 16.00 19.07 0.55
C PRO A 163 16.22 18.43 1.93
N MET A 164 17.46 18.09 2.24
CA MET A 164 17.93 17.63 3.55
C MET A 164 18.35 18.86 4.39
N THR A 165 17.39 19.53 5.01
CA THR A 165 17.66 20.74 5.81
C THR A 165 18.21 20.43 7.20
N GLU A 166 17.92 19.24 7.73
CA GLU A 166 18.23 18.87 9.10
C GLU A 166 19.47 17.97 9.19
N LYS A 167 20.40 18.34 10.07
CA LYS A 167 21.65 17.59 10.28
C LYS A 167 21.41 16.22 10.90
N GLU A 168 20.34 16.09 11.69
CA GLU A 168 19.96 14.84 12.36
C GLU A 168 19.47 13.82 11.33
N LEU A 169 18.60 14.23 10.41
CA LEU A 169 18.17 13.40 9.28
C LEU A 169 19.34 12.91 8.40
N ILE A 170 20.35 13.77 8.17
CA ILE A 170 21.57 13.38 7.43
C ILE A 170 22.32 12.27 8.17
N ASN A 171 22.36 12.32 9.50
CA ASN A 171 22.99 11.26 10.30
C ASN A 171 22.19 9.96 10.24
N HIS A 172 20.86 10.02 10.38
CA HIS A 172 20.00 8.84 10.24
C HIS A 172 20.12 8.20 8.85
N LEU A 173 20.14 9.01 7.80
CA LEU A 173 20.42 8.54 6.45
C LEU A 173 21.75 7.82 6.40
N ASN A 174 22.85 8.42 6.89
CA ASN A 174 24.17 7.80 6.91
C ASN A 174 24.24 6.51 7.74
N VAL A 175 23.63 6.45 8.92
CA VAL A 175 23.64 5.25 9.77
C VAL A 175 22.85 4.14 9.11
N SER A 176 21.64 4.44 8.66
CA SER A 176 20.79 3.48 7.96
C SER A 176 21.44 2.95 6.66
N TRP A 177 22.21 3.80 5.97
CA TRP A 177 22.91 3.44 4.74
C TRP A 177 24.19 2.62 4.94
N ASN A 178 24.97 2.93 5.98
CA ASN A 178 26.21 2.22 6.28
C ASN A 178 25.96 0.88 7.00
N GLY A 179 24.76 0.71 7.57
CA GLY A 179 24.27 -0.60 7.97
C GLY A 179 24.07 -1.52 6.75
N VAL A 180 24.44 -2.80 6.87
CA VAL A 180 24.17 -3.77 5.80
C VAL A 180 22.65 -3.92 5.62
N ARG A 181 22.06 -3.16 4.69
CA ARG A 181 20.66 -3.28 4.30
C ARG A 181 20.46 -4.55 3.48
N THR A 182 19.85 -5.56 4.08
CA THR A 182 19.36 -6.72 3.32
C THR A 182 17.91 -6.48 2.90
N LEU A 183 17.51 -6.86 1.69
CA LEU A 183 16.12 -6.66 1.23
C LEU A 183 15.08 -7.43 2.08
N LYS A 184 15.53 -8.46 2.82
CA LYS A 184 14.72 -9.16 3.83
C LYS A 184 14.39 -8.28 5.04
N GLN A 185 15.32 -7.41 5.46
CA GLN A 185 15.09 -6.43 6.52
C GLN A 185 13.95 -5.48 6.15
N ASN A 186 13.90 -4.97 4.91
CA ASN A 186 12.85 -4.04 4.47
C ASN A 186 11.45 -4.70 4.40
N GLN A 187 11.38 -6.00 4.08
CA GLN A 187 10.11 -6.75 4.12
C GLN A 187 9.61 -6.99 5.56
N SER A 188 10.52 -7.26 6.50
CA SER A 188 10.18 -7.35 7.92
C SER A 188 9.75 -6.00 8.51
N LEU A 189 10.37 -4.90 8.08
CA LEU A 189 9.93 -3.55 8.41
C LEU A 189 8.53 -3.27 7.87
N LEU A 190 8.24 -3.65 6.62
CA LEU A 190 6.91 -3.51 6.03
C LEU A 190 5.84 -4.33 6.79
N MET A 191 6.18 -5.55 7.21
CA MET A 191 5.31 -6.37 8.07
C MET A 191 5.09 -5.69 9.42
N PHE A 192 6.14 -5.20 10.07
CA PHE A 192 6.05 -4.50 11.35
C PHE A 192 5.16 -3.26 11.26
N ILE A 193 5.42 -2.37 10.29
CA ILE A 193 4.59 -1.19 10.02
C ILE A 193 3.13 -1.62 9.79
N LYS A 194 2.87 -2.60 8.92
CA LYS A 194 1.49 -3.06 8.69
C LYS A 194 0.80 -3.61 9.95
N THR A 195 1.52 -4.35 10.79
CA THR A 195 0.99 -4.94 12.02
C THR A 195 0.79 -3.88 13.12
N SER A 196 1.74 -2.97 13.32
CA SER A 196 1.65 -1.90 14.32
C SER A 196 0.52 -0.91 14.02
N TYR A 197 0.33 -0.55 12.73
CA TYR A 197 -0.80 0.28 12.30
C TYR A 197 -2.15 -0.45 12.45
N SER A 198 -2.17 -1.79 12.39
CA SER A 198 -3.38 -2.59 12.64
C SER A 198 -3.65 -2.84 14.13
N LEU A 199 -2.63 -2.79 14.99
CA LEU A 199 -2.77 -2.99 16.44
C LEU A 199 -3.30 -1.75 17.16
N ASN A 200 -3.03 -0.54 16.65
CA ASN A 200 -3.66 0.69 17.14
C ASN A 200 -5.19 0.74 16.90
N VAL A 201 -5.72 -0.13 16.03
CA VAL A 201 -7.17 -0.28 15.78
C VAL A 201 -7.84 -1.20 16.82
N MET A 202 -7.10 -2.07 17.50
CA MET A 202 -7.65 -3.03 18.48
C MET A 202 -7.49 -2.64 19.95
N GLY A 203 -7.29 -1.35 20.27
CA GLY A 203 -7.37 -0.86 21.65
C GLY A 203 -6.48 -1.65 22.62
N TYR A 204 -5.16 -1.62 22.42
CA TYR A 204 -4.22 -2.20 23.37
C TYR A 204 -4.08 -1.29 24.60
N GLN A 205 -5.04 -1.40 25.53
CA GLN A 205 -4.71 -1.21 26.94
C GLN A 205 -3.79 -2.35 27.37
N SER A 206 -2.55 -2.00 27.71
CA SER A 206 -1.67 -2.71 28.64
C SER A 206 -1.91 -4.22 28.81
N LYS A 207 -1.27 -5.03 27.96
CA LYS A 207 -0.85 -6.40 28.34
C LYS A 207 0.30 -6.88 27.45
N GLN A 208 1.36 -7.30 28.12
CA GLN A 208 2.64 -7.76 27.56
C GLN A 208 2.48 -8.80 26.42
N PRO A 209 3.42 -8.87 25.46
CA PRO A 209 3.30 -9.77 24.32
C PRO A 209 3.54 -11.22 24.74
N ILE A 210 2.50 -12.06 24.57
CA ILE A 210 2.66 -13.51 24.50
C ILE A 210 3.26 -13.83 23.14
N ILE A 211 4.58 -13.97 23.10
CA ILE A 211 5.31 -14.66 22.04
C ILE A 211 4.97 -16.14 22.18
N LYS A 212 4.24 -16.71 21.21
CA LYS A 212 4.32 -18.15 20.93
C LYS A 212 5.10 -18.33 19.65
N ALA A 213 6.36 -18.68 19.82
CA ALA A 213 7.22 -19.22 18.78
C ALA A 213 6.68 -20.59 18.34
N CYS A 214 6.55 -20.77 17.02
CA CYS A 214 6.77 -21.99 16.25
C CYS A 214 7.09 -21.57 14.82
#